data_AF-A0A0G0W105-F1
#
_entry.id   AF-A0A0G0W105-F1
#
_cell.length_a   1.000
_cell.length_b   1.000
_cell.length_c   1.000
_cell.angle_alpha   90.00
_cell.angle_beta   90.00
_cell.angle_gamma   90.00
#
_symmetry.space_group_name_H-M   'P 1'
#
loop_
_entity.id
_entity.type
_entity.pdbx_description
1 polymer ?
#
loop_
_entity_poly.entity_id
_entity_poly.type
_entity_poly.pdbx_seq_one_letter_code
_entity_poly.pdbx_strand_id
1 'polypeptide(L)'
;MNIFRPLLAVLILFIPLYPKFPLLNFSNTYVALRLDDIVIALTFAIWLLLQIKSRFPILKEKFTWFFLAYFLIPALSPSEP
;
A
#
# COMPACT_ATOMS: atom_id res chain seq x y z
N MET A 1 25.48 28.02 5.22
CA MET A 1 25.61 26.54 5.22
C MET A 1 24.36 25.97 4.55
N ASN A 2 24.47 25.29 3.41
CA ASN A 2 23.29 24.77 2.69
C ASN A 2 22.60 23.69 3.52
N ILE A 3 21.37 23.97 3.97
CA ILE A 3 20.53 23.05 4.77
C ILE A 3 20.27 21.71 4.07
N PHE A 4 20.37 21.69 2.73
CA PHE A 4 20.21 20.49 1.92
C PHE A 4 21.29 19.43 2.16
N ARG A 5 22.52 19.83 2.55
CA ARG A 5 23.63 18.90 2.79
C ARG A 5 23.42 18.00 4.02
N PRO A 6 23.12 18.53 5.22
CA PRO A 6 22.82 17.69 6.37
C PRO A 6 21.55 16.86 6.16
N LEU A 7 20.53 17.43 5.51
CA LEU A 7 19.29 16.69 5.19
C LEU A 7 19.57 15.50 4.26
N LEU A 8 20.38 15.68 3.22
CA LEU A 8 20.77 14.61 2.31
C LEU A 8 21.58 13.53 3.04
N ALA A 9 22.52 13.91 3.90
CA ALA A 9 23.31 12.97 4.69
C ALA A 9 22.43 12.12 5.63
N VAL A 10 21.44 12.75 6.27
CA VAL A 10 20.43 12.05 7.08
C VAL A 10 19.63 11.10 6.21
N LEU A 11 19.12 11.54 5.06
CA LEU A 11 18.32 10.69 4.17
C LEU A 11 19.11 9.48 3.67
N ILE A 12 20.35 9.68 3.22
CA ILE A 12 21.21 8.58 2.72
C ILE A 12 21.54 7.57 3.81
N LEU A 13 21.66 8.00 5.07
CA LEU A 13 21.91 7.11 6.19
C LEU A 13 20.62 6.37 6.59
N PHE A 14 19.49 7.07 6.67
CA PHE A 14 18.23 6.52 7.17
C PHE A 14 17.41 5.75 6.13
N ILE A 15 17.51 6.01 4.83
CA ILE A 15 16.78 5.24 3.80
C ILE A 15 17.19 3.75 3.81
N PRO A 16 18.48 3.39 3.75
CA PRO A 16 18.91 1.98 3.80
C PRO A 16 18.86 1.40 5.21
N LEU A 17 19.09 2.22 6.25
CA LEU A 17 19.00 1.79 7.64
C LEU A 17 17.59 1.84 8.21
N TYR A 18 16.57 2.25 7.43
CA TYR A 18 15.18 2.21 7.87
C TYR A 18 14.88 0.74 8.16
N PRO A 19 14.89 0.32 9.43
CA PRO A 19 14.58 -1.05 9.76
C PRO A 19 13.13 -1.15 9.33
N LYS A 20 12.82 -2.01 8.37
CA LYS A 20 11.43 -2.32 8.04
C LYS A 20 10.85 -2.99 9.29
N PHE A 21 10.37 -2.18 10.23
CA PHE A 21 10.08 -2.60 11.60
C PHE A 21 9.08 -3.76 11.54
N PRO A 22 9.56 -5.01 11.75
CA PRO A 22 8.70 -6.17 11.70
C PRO A 22 8.01 -6.23 13.05
N LEU A 23 6.71 -5.93 13.08
CA LEU A 23 5.93 -5.94 14.30
C LEU A 23 5.58 -7.38 14.69
N LEU A 24 5.27 -8.21 13.70
CA LEU A 24 5.01 -9.64 13.86
C LEU A 24 5.63 -10.40 12.69
N ASN A 25 6.38 -11.46 13.00
CA ASN A 25 6.90 -12.38 12.00
C ASN A 25 5.99 -13.60 11.94
N PHE A 26 5.59 -14.00 10.73
CA PHE A 26 4.80 -15.23 10.55
C PHE A 26 5.76 -16.42 10.44
N SER A 27 5.66 -17.37 11.36
CA SER A 27 6.47 -18.60 11.34
C SER A 27 6.34 -19.33 9.99
N ASN A 28 7.45 -19.89 9.50
CA ASN A 28 7.58 -20.55 8.19
C ASN A 28 7.47 -19.65 6.94
N THR A 29 7.46 -18.32 7.07
CA THR A 29 7.49 -17.42 5.90
C THR A 29 8.48 -16.26 6.08
N TYR A 30 9.05 -15.76 4.99
CA TYR A 30 9.87 -14.54 4.97
C TYR A 30 9.04 -13.24 5.02
N VAL A 31 7.76 -13.35 5.39
CA VAL A 31 6.82 -12.23 5.42
C VAL A 31 6.62 -11.80 6.87
N ALA A 32 6.84 -10.51 7.13
CA ALA A 32 6.57 -9.89 8.41
C ALA A 32 5.46 -8.85 8.25
N LEU A 33 4.55 -8.78 9.22
CA LEU A 33 3.62 -7.67 9.36
C LEU A 33 4.42 -6.43 9.76
N ARG A 34 4.51 -5.43 8.88
CA ARG A 34 5.21 -4.17 9.18
C ARG A 34 4.23 -3.14 9.71
N LEU A 35 4.78 -2.12 10.38
CA LEU A 35 3.98 -0.96 10.80
C LEU A 35 3.31 -0.28 9.61
N ASP A 36 4.01 -0.16 8.47
CA ASP A 36 3.46 0.40 7.25
C ASP A 36 2.22 -0.36 6.78
N ASP A 37 2.22 -1.69 6.88
CA ASP A 37 1.09 -2.52 6.48
C ASP A 37 -0.14 -2.27 7.39
N ILE A 38 0.06 -2.02 8.69
CA ILE A 38 -1.01 -1.63 9.63
C ILE A 38 -1.57 -0.25 9.28
N VAL A 39 -0.70 0.73 9.01
CA VAL A 39 -1.13 2.09 8.65
C VAL A 39 -1.91 2.08 7.35
N ILE A 40 -1.48 1.30 6.35
CA ILE A 40 -2.21 1.10 5.10
C ILE A 40 -3.57 0.46 5.37
N ALA A 41 -3.62 -0.62 6.18
CA ALA A 41 -4.87 -1.29 6.51
C ALA A 41 -5.87 -0.37 7.24
N LEU A 42 -5.40 0.44 8.19
CA LEU A 42 -6.23 1.40 8.92
C LEU A 42 -6.73 2.51 7.99
N THR A 43 -5.87 3.05 7.13
CA THR A 43 -6.24 4.07 6.14
C THR A 43 -7.30 3.52 5.19
N PHE A 44 -7.11 2.29 4.71
CA PHE A 44 -8.09 1.62 3.85
C PHE A 44 -9.41 1.36 4.58
N ALA A 45 -9.38 0.94 5.85
CA ALA A 45 -10.58 0.72 6.64
C ALA A 45 -11.38 2.02 6.86
N ILE A 46 -10.70 3.12 7.25
CA ILE A 46 -11.35 4.43 7.40
C ILE A 46 -11.94 4.89 6.07
N TRP A 47 -11.17 4.79 4.98
CA TRP A 47 -11.64 5.13 3.64
C TRP A 47 -12.87 4.31 3.24
N LEU A 48 -12.87 3.00 3.50
CA LEU A 48 -13.97 2.09 3.18
C LEU A 48 -15.23 2.42 4.00
N LEU A 49 -15.09 2.74 5.28
CA LEU A 49 -16.21 3.22 6.10
C LEU A 49 -16.83 4.52 5.55
N LEU A 50 -16.00 5.45 5.10
CA LEU A 50 -16.47 6.68 4.45
C LEU A 50 -17.17 6.38 3.12
N GLN A 51 -16.64 5.46 2.30
CA GLN A 51 -17.28 5.06 1.05
C GLN A 51 -18.65 4.42 1.29
N ILE A 52 -18.79 3.55 2.30
CA ILE A 52 -20.08 2.93 2.65
C ILE A 52 -21.10 4.01 3.03
N LYS A 53 -20.70 4.97 3.89
CA LYS A 53 -21.56 6.09 4.29
C LYS A 53 -22.03 6.92 3.10
N SER A 54 -21.16 7.13 2.12
CA SER A 54 -21.45 7.90 0.91
C SER A 54 -22.07 7.08 -0.23
N ARG A 55 -22.41 5.80 -0.01
CA ARG A 55 -22.99 4.88 -1.02
C ARG A 55 -22.07 4.62 -2.21
N PHE A 56 -20.78 4.41 -1.94
CA PHE A 56 -19.74 4.08 -2.91
C PHE A 56 -19.70 5.00 -4.15
N PRO A 57 -19.49 6.32 -3.96
CA PRO A 57 -19.38 7.26 -5.08
C PRO A 57 -18.29 6.85 -6.08
N ILE A 58 -17.23 6.18 -5.60
CA ILE A 58 -16.12 5.74 -6.46
C ILE A 58 -16.57 4.78 -7.57
N LEU A 59 -17.61 3.97 -7.38
CA LEU A 59 -18.09 3.05 -8.41
C LEU A 59 -18.80 3.75 -9.59
N LYS A 60 -19.13 5.04 -9.43
CA LYS A 60 -19.72 5.86 -10.51
C LYS A 60 -18.65 6.43 -11.44
N GLU A 61 -17.40 6.48 -10.99
CA GLU A 61 -16.30 7.02 -11.78
C GLU A 61 -15.87 6.02 -12.86
N LYS A 62 -15.72 6.51 -14.09
CA LYS A 62 -15.26 5.67 -15.23
C LYS A 62 -13.89 5.07 -14.96
N PHE A 63 -13.03 5.81 -14.28
CA PHE A 63 -11.70 5.35 -13.87
C PHE A 63 -11.76 4.06 -13.04
N THR A 64 -12.71 3.95 -12.12
CA THR A 64 -12.85 2.78 -11.26
C THR A 64 -13.24 1.54 -12.04
N TRP A 65 -14.05 1.68 -13.09
CA TRP A 65 -14.34 0.56 -14.00
C TRP A 65 -13.12 0.11 -14.79
N PHE A 66 -12.29 1.03 -15.30
CA PHE A 66 -11.02 0.67 -15.94
C PHE A 66 -10.05 -0.02 -14.98
N PHE A 67 -9.95 0.50 -13.75
CA PHE A 67 -9.14 -0.10 -12.71
C PHE A 67 -9.61 -1.53 -12.39
N LEU A 68 -10.92 -1.73 -12.16
CA LEU A 68 -11.48 -3.05 -11.91
C LEU A 68 -11.28 -4.00 -13.09
N ALA A 69 -11.48 -3.53 -14.32
CA ALA A 69 -11.26 -4.33 -15.51
C ALA A 69 -9.80 -4.78 -15.62
N TYR A 70 -8.83 -3.90 -15.35
CA TYR A 70 -7.41 -4.24 -15.35
C TYR A 70 -7.07 -5.39 -14.39
N PHE A 71 -7.70 -5.45 -13.21
CA PHE A 71 -7.48 -6.55 -12.25
C PHE A 71 -8.30 -7.81 -12.56
N LEU A 72 -9.51 -7.66 -13.12
CA LEU A 72 -10.39 -8.79 -13.45
C LEU A 72 -9.96 -9.54 -14.72
N ILE A 73 -9.43 -8.85 -15.72
CA ILE A 73 -9.06 -9.46 -17.01
C ILE A 73 -7.99 -10.55 -16.82
N PRO A 74 -6.87 -10.33 -16.10
CA PRO A 74 -5.88 -11.38 -15.84
C PRO A 74 -6.42 -12.53 -14.97
N ALA A 75 -7.37 -12.26 -14.08
CA ALA A 75 -7.98 -13.28 -13.23
C ALA A 75 -8.96 -14.20 -13.99
N LEU A 76 -9.56 -13.68 -15.07
CA LEU A 76 -10.48 -14.40 -15.94
C LEU A 76 -9.79 -14.99 -17.19
N SER A 77 -8.59 -14.50 -17.51
CA SER A 77 -7.76 -15.09 -18.56
C SER A 77 -7.45 -16.53 -18.15
N PRO A 78 -7.72 -17.52 -19.02
CA PRO A 78 -7.21 -18.86 -18.82
C PRO A 78 -5.70 -18.74 -18.58
N SER A 79 -5.21 -19.36 -17.51
CA SER A 79 -3.78 -19.55 -17.34
C SER A 79 -3.29 -20.27 -18.60
N GLU A 80 -2.56 -19.57 -19.47
CA GLU A 80 -1.82 -20.26 -20.51
C GLU A 80 -0.87 -21.26 -19.82
N PRO A 81 -0.76 -22.50 -20.34
CA PRO A 81 -0.02 -23.59 -19.71
C PRO A 81 1.48 -23.30 -19.56
#